data_AF-Q63223-F1
#
_entry.id   AF-Q63223-F1
#
_cell.length_a   1.000
_cell.length_b   1.000
_cell.length_c   1.000
_cell.angle_alpha   90.00
_cell.angle_beta   90.00
_cell.angle_gamma   90.00
#
_symmetry.space_group_name_H-M   'P 1'
#
loop_
_entity.id
_entity.type
_entity.pdbx_description
1 polymer ?
#
loop_
_entity_poly.entity_id
_entity_poly.type
_entity_poly.pdbx_seq_one_letter_code
_entity_poly.pdbx_strand_id
1 'polypeptide(L)' 'LHVDPENFRLLGNMIVIMMGHHLGKEFTPSAQAAFQKVVAGVATALAHKYH' A
#
# COMPACT_ATOMS: atom_id res chain seq x y z
N LEU A 1 -0.80 15.63 14.53
CA LEU A 1 -1.67 15.25 13.39
C LEU A 1 -2.41 13.99 13.80
N HIS A 2 -3.72 14.02 14.03
CA HIS A 2 -4.51 12.80 14.30
C HIS A 2 -4.99 12.23 12.97
N VAL A 3 -4.16 11.42 12.31
CA VAL A 3 -4.54 10.70 11.09
C VAL A 3 -5.17 9.38 11.52
N ASP A 4 -6.36 9.07 11.00
CA ASP A 4 -6.96 7.75 11.19
C ASP A 4 -6.03 6.68 10.59
N PRO A 5 -5.62 5.65 11.36
CA PRO A 5 -4.78 4.57 10.88
C PRO A 5 -5.26 3.88 9.60
N GLU A 6 -6.57 3.88 9.30
CA GLU A 6 -7.12 3.34 8.05
C GLU A 6 -6.61 4.09 6.81
N ASN A 7 -6.26 5.37 6.95
CA ASN A 7 -5.70 6.17 5.86
C ASN A 7 -4.37 5.62 5.34
N PHE A 8 -3.58 4.94 6.18
CA PHE A 8 -2.34 4.30 5.73
C PHE A 8 -2.60 3.14 4.78
N ARG A 9 -3.69 2.38 5.02
CA ARG A 9 -4.11 1.28 4.15
C ARG A 9 -4.65 1.82 2.82
N LEU A 10 -5.45 2.90 2.87
CA LEU A 10 -5.94 3.58 1.67
C LEU A 10 -4.79 4.13 0.81
N LEU A 11 -3.79 4.77 1.43
CA LEU A 11 -2.60 5.25 0.74
C LEU A 11 -1.81 4.10 0.10
N GLY A 12 -1.62 3.00 0.82
CA GLY A 12 -0.98 1.80 0.28
C GLY A 12 -1.65 1.27 -0.99
N ASN A 13 -2.99 1.23 -1.01
CA ASN A 13 -3.74 0.82 -2.20
C ASN A 13 -3.55 1.78 -3.37
N MET A 14 -3.53 3.09 -3.12
CA MET A 14 -3.29 4.09 -4.16
C MET A 14 -1.90 3.93 -4.80
N ILE A 15 -0.88 3.59 -4.01
CA ILE A 15 0.47 3.30 -4.52
C ILE A 15 0.44 2.07 -5.45
N VAL A 16 -0.25 1.00 -5.06
CA VAL A 16 -0.38 -0.21 -5.90
C VAL A 16 -1.12 0.08 -7.21
N ILE A 17 -2.17 0.91 -7.16
CA ILE A 17 -2.90 1.35 -8.37
C ILE A 17 -2.00 2.17 -9.29
N MET A 18 -1.26 3.14 -8.74
CA MET A 18 -0.30 3.95 -9.49
C MET A 18 0.77 3.10 -10.16
N MET A 19 1.28 2.07 -9.47
CA MET A 19 2.25 1.12 -10.04
C MET A 19 1.66 0.38 -11.24
N GLY A 20 0.42 -0.11 -11.13
CA GLY A 20 -0.29 -0.73 -12.25
C GLY A 20 -0.49 0.21 -13.44
N HIS A 21 -0.77 1.48 -13.18
CA HIS A 21 -0.90 2.50 -14.23
C HIS A 21 0.44 2.78 -14.95
N HIS A 22 1.55 2.88 -14.21
CA HIS A 22 2.86 3.25 -14.78
C HIS A 22 3.59 2.08 -15.45
N LEU A 23 3.45 0.87 -14.92
CA LEU A 23 4.13 -0.32 -15.43
C LEU A 23 3.26 -1.13 -16.42
N GLY A 24 1.94 -0.90 -16.43
CA GLY A 24 1.02 -1.57 -17.34
C GLY A 24 1.12 -3.08 -17.24
N LYS A 25 1.43 -3.75 -18.38
CA LYS A 25 1.50 -5.22 -18.47
C LYS A 25 2.67 -5.83 -17.69
N GLU A 26 3.72 -5.05 -17.42
CA GLU A 26 4.87 -5.50 -16.62
C GLU A 26 4.50 -5.63 -15.13
N PHE A 27 3.40 -4.99 -14.69
CA PHE A 27 2.86 -5.18 -13.35
C PHE A 27 2.03 -6.46 -13.28
N THR A 28 2.72 -7.59 -13.31
CA THR A 28 2.10 -8.91 -13.28
C THR A 28 1.30 -9.13 -11.99
N PRO A 29 0.34 -10.08 -11.98
CA PRO A 29 -0.42 -10.41 -10.77
C PRO A 29 0.46 -10.82 -9.58
N SER A 30 1.60 -11.49 -9.84
CA SER A 30 2.56 -11.86 -8.79
C SER A 30 3.30 -10.64 -8.24
N ALA A 31 3.68 -9.69 -9.09
CA ALA A 31 4.23 -8.41 -8.65
C ALA A 31 3.21 -7.63 -7.82
N GLN A 32 1.95 -7.53 -8.29
CA GLN A 32 0.88 -6.87 -7.53
C GLN A 32 0.68 -7.50 -6.14
N ALA A 33 0.65 -8.84 -6.05
CA ALA A 33 0.52 -9.54 -4.78
C ALA A 33 1.72 -9.28 -3.84
N ALA A 34 2.94 -9.20 -4.37
CA ALA A 34 4.13 -8.86 -3.59
C ALA A 34 4.04 -7.43 -3.03
N PHE A 35 3.68 -6.45 -3.87
CA PHE A 35 3.52 -5.06 -3.43
C PHE A 35 2.38 -4.88 -2.43
N GLN A 36 1.27 -5.61 -2.60
CA GLN A 36 0.17 -5.62 -1.63
C GLN A 36 0.63 -6.08 -0.24
N LYS A 37 1.49 -7.09 -0.15
CA LYS A 37 2.06 -7.52 1.14
C LYS A 37 2.95 -6.45 1.77
N VAL A 38 3.76 -5.76 0.95
CA VAL A 38 4.64 -4.69 1.43
C VAL A 38 3.82 -3.53 2.00
N VAL A 39 2.83 -3.02 1.25
CA VAL A 39 2.04 -1.86 1.70
C VAL A 39 1.19 -2.19 2.94
N ALA A 40 0.71 -3.44 3.07
CA ALA A 40 0.03 -3.90 4.28
C ALA A 40 0.95 -3.93 5.51
N GLY A 41 2.21 -4.38 5.34
CA GLY A 41 3.22 -4.34 6.38
C GLY A 41 3.58 -2.91 6.81
N VAL A 42 3.73 -2.01 5.84
CA VAL A 42 3.99 -0.59 6.10
C VAL A 42 2.82 0.07 6.83
N ALA A 43 1.58 -0.17 6.39
CA ALA A 43 0.39 0.37 7.07
C ALA A 43 0.29 -0.12 8.52
N THR A 44 0.55 -1.41 8.76
CA THR A 44 0.61 -1.98 10.11
C THR A 44 1.70 -1.31 10.96
N ALA A 45 2.90 -1.11 10.41
CA ALA A 45 4.02 -0.50 11.13
C ALA A 45 3.75 0.98 11.48
N LEU A 46 3.11 1.74 10.58
CA LEU A 46 2.75 3.14 10.80
C LEU A 46 1.61 3.29 11.82
N ALA A 47 0.64 2.36 11.81
CA ALA A 47 -0.45 2.33 12.77
C ALA A 47 0.00 1.93 14.19
N HIS A 48 1.07 1.14 14.33
CA HIS A 48 1.49 0.57 15.61
C HIS A 48 1.94 1.61 16.65
N LYS A 49 2.36 2.81 16.24
CA LYS A 49 2.72 3.91 17.17
C LYS A 49 1.72 5.05 17.18
N TYR A 50 0.59 4.88 16.49
CA TYR A 50 -0.51 5.83 16.48
C TYR A 50 -1.35 5.62 17.74
N HIS A 51 -0.90 6.22 18.84
CA HIS A 51 -1.61 6.33 20.12
C HIS A 51 -1.91 7.79 20.42
#